data_AF-A0A8C8TYX8-F1
#
_entry.id   AF-A0A8C8TYX8-F1
#
_cell.length_a   1.000
_cell.length_b   1.000
_cell.length_c   1.000
_cell.angle_alpha   90.00
_cell.angle_beta   90.00
_cell.angle_gamma   90.00
#
_symmetry.space_group_name_H-M   'P 1'
#
loop_
_entity.id
_entity.type
_entity.pdbx_description
1 polymer ?
#
loop_
_entity_poly.entity_id
_entity_poly.type
_entity_poly.pdbx_seq_one_letter_code
_entity_poly.pdbx_strand_id
1 'polypeptide(L)'
;MKDNLGQFLTELTRLFQKCRLSGSVVITLKKYDGRTKPTPQKSSVEGFEPSENKCLLRATDGKRKISTVVISTFNCGPGMYCFVCYHLKSTLL
;
A
#
# COMPACT_ATOMS: atom_id res chain seq x y z
N MET A 1 -13.50 5.00 -10.37
CA MET A 1 -12.71 5.13 -9.13
C MET A 1 -11.27 5.26 -9.54
N LYS A 2 -10.65 6.43 -9.38
CA LYS A 2 -9.26 6.67 -9.82
C LYS A 2 -8.33 6.01 -8.83
N ASP A 3 -7.56 5.01 -9.27
CA ASP A 3 -6.46 4.46 -8.49
C ASP A 3 -5.47 5.59 -8.19
N ASN A 4 -5.44 6.07 -6.94
CA ASN A 4 -4.54 7.14 -6.49
C ASN A 4 -3.08 6.65 -6.37
N LEU A 5 -2.70 5.60 -7.10
CA LEU A 5 -1.38 4.99 -7.09
C LEU A 5 -0.30 5.97 -7.57
N GLY A 6 -0.59 6.79 -8.59
CA GLY A 6 0.38 7.77 -9.12
C GLY A 6 0.76 8.84 -8.08
N GLN A 7 -0.19 9.31 -7.28
CA GLN A 7 0.07 10.26 -6.19
C GLN A 7 0.85 9.59 -5.06
N PHE A 8 0.49 8.34 -4.73
CA PHE A 8 1.22 7.59 -3.72
C PHE A 8 2.68 7.33 -4.11
N LEU A 9 2.95 6.92 -5.35
CA LEU A 9 4.31 6.71 -5.85
C LEU A 9 5.13 7.99 -5.81
N THR A 10 4.52 9.13 -6.18
CA THR A 10 5.17 10.45 -6.09
C THR A 10 5.56 10.78 -4.64
N GLU A 11 4.64 10.63 -3.69
CA GLU A 11 4.92 10.90 -2.28
C GLU A 11 5.91 9.90 -1.67
N LEU A 12 5.86 8.64 -2.11
CA LEU A 12 6.81 7.61 -1.71
C LEU A 12 8.23 7.98 -2.17
N THR A 13 8.40 8.36 -3.44
CA THR A 13 9.69 8.83 -3.97
C THR A 13 10.19 10.04 -3.18
N ARG A 14 9.31 10.99 -2.82
CA ARG A 14 9.67 12.14 -1.98
C ARG A 14 10.13 11.75 -0.57
N LEU A 15 9.56 10.70 0.02
CA LEU A 15 10.03 10.16 1.31
C LEU A 15 11.45 9.59 1.16
N PHE A 16 11.69 8.78 0.15
CA PHE A 16 13.02 8.20 -0.08
C PHE A 16 14.08 9.24 -0.41
N GLN A 17 13.76 10.26 -1.21
CA GLN A 17 14.68 11.37 -1.49
C GLN A 17 15.08 12.13 -0.22
N LYS A 18 14.12 12.37 0.70
CA LYS A 18 14.39 13.05 1.97
C LYS A 18 15.18 12.19 2.95
N CYS A 19 14.98 10.88 2.96
CA CYS A 19 15.73 9.95 3.81
C CYS A 19 17.03 9.44 3.18
N ARG A 20 17.42 9.94 1.99
CA ARG A 20 18.62 9.48 1.26
C ARG A 20 19.92 9.65 2.03
N LEU A 21 20.04 10.74 2.80
CA LEU A 21 21.24 11.06 3.58
C LEU A 21 21.17 10.52 5.01
N SER A 22 19.98 10.47 5.61
CA SER A 22 19.76 9.97 6.96
C SER A 22 18.30 9.57 7.16
N GLY A 23 18.07 8.34 7.59
CA GLY A 23 16.75 7.80 7.90
C GLY A 23 16.47 6.45 7.25
N SER A 24 15.34 5.86 7.63
CA SER A 24 14.83 4.62 7.07
C SER A 24 13.36 4.80 6.69
N VAL A 25 12.98 4.31 5.51
CA VAL A 25 11.57 4.27 5.10
C VAL A 25 11.06 2.85 5.32
N VAL A 26 10.01 2.72 6.14
CA VAL A 26 9.35 1.44 6.39
C VAL A 26 8.14 1.34 5.47
N ILE A 27 8.10 0.30 4.65
CA ILE A 27 6.96 -0.02 3.78
C ILE A 27 6.26 -1.26 4.33
N THR A 28 4.93 -1.22 4.43
CA THR A 28 4.11 -2.34 4.84
C THR A 28 3.02 -2.59 3.81
N LEU A 29 2.89 -3.85 3.40
CA LEU A 29 1.83 -4.31 2.52
C LEU A 29 0.90 -5.22 3.30
N LYS A 30 -0.40 -4.95 3.29
CA LYS A 30 -1.42 -5.76 3.96
C LYS A 30 -2.56 -6.06 3.00
N LYS A 31 -3.04 -7.30 2.95
CA LYS A 31 -4.30 -7.62 2.24
C LYS A 31 -5.43 -6.79 2.85
N TYR A 32 -6.23 -6.15 2.01
CA TYR A 32 -7.32 -5.28 2.44
C TYR A 32 -8.65 -5.88 1.97
N ASP A 33 -9.49 -6.29 2.91
CA ASP A 33 -10.76 -6.95 2.59
C ASP A 33 -11.93 -5.96 2.40
N GLY A 34 -11.65 -4.70 2.04
CA GLY A 34 -12.68 -3.68 1.77
C GLY A 34 -13.35 -3.08 3.02
N ARG A 35 -12.94 -3.47 4.23
CA ARG A 35 -13.61 -3.10 5.48
C ARG A 35 -13.16 -1.74 6.02
N THR A 36 -14.08 -0.80 6.15
CA THR A 36 -13.86 0.54 6.75
C THR A 36 -14.42 0.68 8.18
N LYS A 37 -15.09 -0.34 8.72
CA LYS A 37 -15.65 -0.36 10.09
C LYS A 37 -15.11 -1.57 10.88
N PRO A 38 -14.82 -1.42 12.19
CA PRO A 38 -14.49 -2.56 13.05
C PRO A 38 -15.71 -3.50 13.12
N THR A 39 -15.47 -4.81 13.02
CA THR A 39 -16.53 -5.82 13.02
C THR A 39 -17.27 -5.80 14.35
N PRO A 40 -18.58 -5.52 14.39
CA PRO A 40 -19.36 -5.73 15.60
C PRO A 40 -19.36 -7.23 15.93
N GLN A 41 -19.07 -7.56 17.18
CA GLN A 41 -19.06 -8.93 17.66
C GLN A 41 -20.51 -9.43 17.75
N LYS A 42 -21.06 -9.98 16.65
CA LYS A 42 -22.18 -10.94 16.64
C LYS A 42 -22.51 -11.44 15.22
N SER A 43 -22.36 -12.75 15.06
CA SER A 43 -23.19 -13.66 14.26
C SER A 43 -24.05 -13.06 13.13
N SER A 44 -23.54 -13.03 11.91
CA SER A 44 -24.22 -13.66 10.77
C SER A 44 -23.21 -13.85 9.62
N VAL A 45 -23.23 -15.05 9.07
CA VAL A 45 -22.47 -15.41 7.87
C VAL A 45 -23.37 -15.02 6.70
N GLU A 46 -23.22 -13.80 6.18
CA GLU A 46 -23.91 -13.38 4.96
C GLU A 46 -22.89 -12.95 3.91
N GLY A 47 -22.78 -13.81 2.88
CA GLY A 47 -22.36 -13.46 1.53
C GLY A 47 -21.09 -12.62 1.41
N PHE A 48 -19.93 -13.19 1.74
CA PHE A 48 -18.66 -12.62 1.29
C PHE A 48 -18.48 -12.91 -0.20
N GLU A 49 -19.00 -12.03 -1.06
CA GLU A 49 -18.49 -11.96 -2.43
C GLU A 49 -16.97 -11.68 -2.34
N PRO A 50 -16.09 -12.50 -2.94
CA PRO A 50 -14.65 -12.26 -2.98
C PRO A 50 -14.35 -11.14 -3.98
N SER A 51 -14.99 -9.99 -3.81
CA SER A 51 -14.88 -8.87 -4.72
C SER A 51 -13.67 -8.02 -4.36
N GLU A 52 -12.63 -8.30 -5.15
CA GLU A 52 -11.41 -7.52 -5.38
C GLU A 52 -10.24 -7.83 -4.45
N ASN A 53 -9.16 -8.36 -5.04
CA ASN A 53 -7.84 -8.53 -4.45
C ASN A 53 -7.21 -7.16 -4.11
N LYS A 54 -7.75 -6.49 -3.10
CA LYS A 54 -7.30 -5.19 -2.66
C LYS A 54 -6.16 -5.33 -1.66
N CYS A 55 -5.24 -4.40 -1.77
CA CYS A 55 -4.02 -4.38 -0.99
C CYS A 55 -3.83 -2.99 -0.40
N LEU A 56 -3.64 -2.90 0.91
CA LEU A 56 -3.29 -1.66 1.59
C LEU A 56 -1.78 -1.55 1.65
N LEU A 57 -1.24 -0.53 0.97
CA LEU A 57 0.16 -0.19 0.98
C LEU A 57 0.36 1.02 1.93
N ARG A 58 1.29 0.91 2.86
CA ARG A 58 1.65 1.96 3.82
C ARG A 58 3.14 2.23 3.75
N ALA A 59 3.54 3.49 3.82
CA ALA A 59 4.95 3.87 3.94
C ALA A 59 5.13 4.99 4.97
N THR A 60 6.24 4.95 5.70
CA THR A 60 6.59 5.98 6.68
C THR A 60 8.09 6.19 6.81
N ASP A 61 8.51 7.45 6.95
CA ASP A 61 9.87 7.85 7.33
C ASP A 61 10.02 8.04 8.86
N GLY A 62 9.03 7.59 9.64
CA GLY A 62 8.92 7.83 11.08
C GLY A 62 8.27 9.17 11.46
N LYS A 63 8.25 10.16 10.55
CA LYS A 63 7.63 11.48 10.76
C LYS A 63 6.31 11.61 10.02
N ARG A 64 6.33 11.30 8.72
CA ARG A 64 5.21 11.33 7.79
C ARG A 64 4.78 9.91 7.44
N LYS A 65 3.48 9.73 7.26
CA LYS A 65 2.84 8.45 6.94
C LYS A 65 1.96 8.65 5.72
N ILE A 66 2.16 7.81 4.71
CA ILE A 66 1.30 7.75 3.53
C ILE A 66 0.71 6.35 3.41
N SER A 67 -0.53 6.28 2.94
CA SER A 67 -1.20 5.00 2.73
C SER A 67 -2.10 5.08 1.51
N THR A 68 -2.11 4.01 0.71
CA THR A 68 -3.03 3.88 -0.42
C THR A 68 -3.59 2.47 -0.49
N VAL A 69 -4.81 2.35 -0.98
CA VAL A 69 -5.40 1.06 -1.33
C VAL A 69 -5.18 0.86 -2.83
N VAL A 70 -4.54 -0.24 -3.17
CA VAL A 70 -4.28 -0.66 -4.54
C VAL A 70 -5.19 -1.84 -4.84
N ILE A 71 -5.99 -1.72 -5.88
CA ILE A 71 -6.72 -2.87 -6.44
C ILE A 71 -5.72 -3.52 -7.39
N SER A 72 -5.24 -4.72 -7.07
CA SER A 72 -4.32 -5.43 -7.94
C SER A 72 -4.98 -6.70 -8.44
N THR A 73 -4.89 -6.94 -9.74
CA THR A 73 -5.17 -8.25 -10.34
C THR A 73 -4.14 -9.29 -9.91
N PHE A 74 -2.96 -8.85 -9.45
CA PHE A 74 -1.91 -9.69 -8.92
C PHE A 74 -2.07 -9.90 -7.40
N ASN A 75 -1.75 -11.10 -6.94
CA ASN A 75 -1.79 -11.46 -5.51
C ASN A 75 -0.98 -10.45 -4.66
N CYS A 76 -1.50 -10.13 -3.47
CA CYS A 76 -0.84 -9.34 -2.41
C CYS A 76 0.43 -10.06 -1.91
N GLY A 77 1.45 -10.13 -2.75
CA GLY A 77 2.61 -10.97 -2.57
C GLY A 77 3.89 -10.31 -3.08
N PRO A 78 4.98 -11.09 -3.24
CA PRO A 78 6.31 -10.55 -3.56
C PRO A 78 6.35 -9.76 -4.89
N GLY A 79 5.46 -10.06 -5.84
CA GLY A 79 5.39 -9.35 -7.11
C GLY A 79 5.10 -7.85 -6.97
N MET A 80 4.17 -7.46 -6.08
CA MET A 80 3.85 -6.04 -5.88
C MET A 80 4.96 -5.31 -5.12
N TYR A 81 5.64 -6.01 -4.21
CA TYR A 81 6.82 -5.46 -3.54
C TYR A 81 7.97 -5.22 -4.54
N CYS A 82 8.20 -6.18 -5.44
CA CYS A 82 9.19 -6.06 -6.50
C CYS A 82 8.91 -4.87 -7.43
N PHE A 83 7.65 -4.66 -7.82
CA PHE A 83 7.25 -3.52 -8.65
C PHE A 83 7.54 -2.18 -7.95
N VAL A 84 7.15 -2.04 -6.69
CA VAL A 84 7.41 -0.81 -5.90
C VAL A 84 8.92 -0.58 -5.74
N CYS A 85 9.70 -1.62 -5.42
CA CYS A 85 11.15 -1.52 -5.32
C CYS A 85 11.81 -1.18 -6.65
N TYR A 86 11.34 -1.75 -7.77
CA TYR A 86 11.87 -1.46 -9.10
C TYR A 86 11.57 -0.01 -9.50
N HIS A 87 10.35 0.47 -9.27
CA HIS A 87 9.99 1.86 -9.53
C HIS A 87 10.80 2.83 -8.68
N LEU A 88 11.02 2.52 -7.40
CA LEU A 88 11.90 3.28 -6.51
C LEU A 88 13.34 3.30 -6.99
N LYS A 89 13.90 2.14 -7.37
CA LYS A 89 15.27 2.06 -7.91
C LYS A 89 15.41 2.86 -9.20
N SER A 90 14.48 2.72 -10.13
CA SER A 90 14.48 3.42 -11.43
C SER A 90 14.33 4.95 -11.28
N THR A 91 13.70 5.43 -10.21
CA THR A 91 13.49 6.88 -9.98
C THR A 91 14.59 7.51 -9.12
N LEU A 92 15.37 6.71 -8.37
CA LEU A 92 16.41 7.18 -7.44
C LEU A 92 17.85 6.95 -7.93
N LEU A 93 18.06 6.07 -8.91
CA LEU A 93 19.31 5.92 -9.69
C LEU A 93 19.24 6.81 -10.93
#